data_AF-A0A6M3JTC0-F1
#
_entry.id   AF-A0A6M3JTC0-F1
#
_cell.length_a   1.000
_cell.length_b   1.000
_cell.length_c   1.000
_cell.angle_alpha   90.00
_cell.angle_beta   90.00
_cell.angle_gamma   90.00
#
_symmetry.space_group_name_H-M   'P 1'
#
loop_
_entity.id
_entity.type
_entity.pdbx_description
1 polymer ?
#
loop_
_entity_poly.entity_id
_entity_poly.type
_entity_poly.pdbx_seq_one_letter_code
_entity_poly.pdbx_strand_id
1 'polypeptide(L)'
;MQNSINLLRCNDNIIINKKLIHEIGIDAAILYSELLNRYEHLQQRDVLESDIFEYTIIDMNKAITLTGYQQRKAIKTLEKQGLIVSKTCGLPAKRYFKILTDERT
;
A
#
# COMPACT_ATOMS: atom_id res chain seq x y z
N MET A 1 -26.22 7.39 8.22
CA MET A 1 -26.04 7.78 6.81
C MET A 1 -25.04 8.92 6.79
N GLN A 2 -23.86 8.70 6.20
CA GLN A 2 -22.76 9.68 6.22
C GLN A 2 -23.09 10.85 5.26
N ASN A 3 -22.97 12.10 5.73
CA ASN A 3 -23.15 13.30 4.93
C ASN A 3 -22.19 13.32 3.72
N SER A 4 -22.76 13.46 2.52
CA SER A 4 -22.08 13.41 1.21
C SER A 4 -20.96 14.44 1.01
N ILE A 5 -20.92 15.52 1.82
CA ILE A 5 -19.87 16.55 1.78
C ILE A 5 -18.51 16.02 2.25
N ASN A 6 -18.46 14.99 3.10
CA ASN A 6 -17.18 14.40 3.54
C ASN A 6 -16.56 13.44 2.51
N LEU A 7 -17.34 12.96 1.53
CA LEU A 7 -16.85 12.02 0.50
C LEU A 7 -15.89 12.69 -0.49
N LEU A 8 -15.91 14.02 -0.57
CA LEU A 8 -15.08 14.82 -1.49
C LEU A 8 -13.85 15.42 -0.80
N ARG A 9 -13.62 15.15 0.49
CA ARG A 9 -12.33 15.47 1.09
C ARG A 9 -11.29 14.57 0.42
N CYS A 10 -10.32 15.20 -0.24
CA CYS A 10 -9.25 14.58 -1.03
C CYS A 10 -8.41 13.52 -0.29
N ASN A 11 -8.67 13.29 1.00
CA ASN A 11 -7.88 12.45 1.89
C ASN A 11 -8.22 10.95 1.79
N ASP A 12 -9.39 10.58 1.26
CA ASP A 12 -9.84 9.17 1.17
C ASP A 12 -9.93 8.66 -0.29
N ASN A 13 -9.16 9.26 -1.21
CA ASN A 13 -9.11 8.87 -2.62
C ASN A 13 -7.78 8.19 -2.96
N ILE A 14 -7.83 7.17 -3.82
CA ILE A 14 -6.63 6.51 -4.35
C ILE A 14 -6.43 6.94 -5.79
N ILE A 15 -5.31 7.62 -6.06
CA ILE A 15 -4.89 7.99 -7.42
C ILE A 15 -4.02 6.87 -7.98
N ILE A 16 -4.41 6.31 -9.12
CA ILE A 16 -3.69 5.19 -9.74
C ILE A 16 -3.41 5.50 -11.21
N ASN A 17 -2.17 5.29 -11.64
CA ASN A 17 -1.77 5.45 -13.02
C ASN A 17 -2.33 4.30 -13.89
N LYS A 18 -2.98 4.64 -15.01
CA LYS A 18 -3.56 3.64 -15.94
C LYS A 18 -2.52 2.71 -16.56
N LYS A 19 -1.32 3.21 -16.89
CA LYS A 19 -0.23 2.37 -17.42
C LYS A 19 0.20 1.34 -16.38
N LEU A 20 0.35 1.77 -15.13
CA LEU A 20 0.66 0.88 -14.02
C LEU A 20 -0.40 -0.23 -13.90
N ILE A 21 -1.69 0.11 -13.96
CA ILE A 21 -2.77 -0.88 -13.93
C ILE A 21 -2.62 -1.93 -15.04
N HIS A 22 -2.26 -1.52 -16.26
CA HIS A 22 -2.05 -2.45 -17.36
C HIS A 22 -0.82 -3.36 -17.18
N GLU A 23 0.20 -2.90 -16.47
CA GLU A 23 1.44 -3.64 -16.25
C GLU A 23 1.34 -4.64 -15.08
N ILE A 24 0.71 -4.25 -13.97
CA ILE A 24 0.71 -5.04 -12.72
C ILE A 24 -0.67 -5.53 -12.30
N GLY A 25 -1.73 -5.07 -12.97
CA GLY A 25 -3.11 -5.38 -12.63
C GLY A 25 -3.69 -4.46 -11.56
N ILE A 26 -5.02 -4.35 -11.54
CA ILE A 26 -5.75 -3.39 -10.70
C ILE A 26 -5.51 -3.60 -9.19
N ASP A 27 -5.57 -4.84 -8.69
CA ASP A 27 -5.37 -5.14 -7.27
C ASP A 27 -3.96 -4.74 -6.80
N ALA A 28 -2.93 -5.01 -7.61
CA ALA A 28 -1.55 -4.65 -7.27
C ALA A 28 -1.35 -3.12 -7.34
N ALA A 29 -1.95 -2.45 -8.32
CA ALA A 29 -1.88 -1.01 -8.44
C ALA A 29 -2.59 -0.27 -7.30
N ILE A 30 -3.77 -0.76 -6.87
CA ILE A 30 -4.47 -0.26 -5.68
C ILE A 30 -3.58 -0.44 -4.44
N LEU A 31 -3.07 -1.66 -4.22
CA LEU A 31 -2.25 -1.93 -3.04
C LEU A 31 -0.98 -1.07 -3.02
N TYR A 32 -0.31 -0.91 -4.15
CA TYR A 32 0.90 -0.09 -4.23
C TYR A 32 0.62 1.37 -3.90
N SER A 33 -0.47 1.93 -4.44
CA SER A 33 -0.87 3.31 -4.16
C SER A 33 -1.18 3.53 -2.68
N GLU A 34 -1.83 2.57 -2.04
CA GLU A 34 -2.07 2.60 -0.59
C GLU A 34 -0.78 2.49 0.23
N LEU A 35 0.17 1.63 -0.19
CA LEU A 35 1.46 1.51 0.48
C LEU A 35 2.27 2.82 0.40
N LEU A 36 2.24 3.52 -0.74
CA LEU A 36 2.86 4.83 -0.91
C LEU A 36 2.20 5.89 -0.01
N ASN A 37 0.87 5.97 0.00
CA ASN A 37 0.13 6.87 0.87
C ASN A 37 0.48 6.64 2.35
N ARG A 38 0.56 5.36 2.76
CA ARG A 38 0.98 4.98 4.12
C ARG A 38 2.41 5.41 4.41
N TYR A 39 3.33 5.21 3.48
CA TYR A 39 4.75 5.58 3.63
C TYR A 39 4.91 7.10 3.76
N GLU A 40 4.32 7.89 2.86
CA GLU A 40 4.36 9.35 2.90
C GLU A 40 3.80 9.91 4.21
N HIS A 41 2.67 9.39 4.67
CA HIS A 41 2.06 9.80 5.93
C HIS A 41 2.96 9.51 7.16
N LEU A 42 3.74 8.43 7.11
CA LEU A 42 4.70 8.09 8.17
C LEU A 42 5.97 8.96 8.09
N GLN A 43 6.44 9.28 6.88
CA GLN A 43 7.57 10.19 6.67
C GLN A 43 7.27 11.60 7.16
N GLN A 44 6.10 12.15 6.83
CA GLN A 44 5.69 13.51 7.25
C GLN A 44 5.62 13.71 8.77
N ARG A 45 5.58 12.62 9.54
CA ARG A 45 5.49 12.67 11.00
C ARG A 45 6.85 12.47 11.68
N ASP A 46 7.96 12.35 10.93
CA ASP A 46 9.32 12.08 11.44
C ASP A 46 9.42 10.83 12.35
N VAL A 47 8.52 9.86 12.18
CA VAL A 47 8.45 8.65 13.06
C VAL A 47 9.18 7.44 12.44
N LEU A 48 9.73 7.57 11.24
CA LEU A 48 10.45 6.49 10.58
C LEU A 48 11.94 6.55 10.90
N GLU A 49 12.38 5.73 11.86
CA GLU A 49 13.81 5.46 12.10
C GLU A 49 14.46 4.64 10.95
N SER A 50 13.65 4.10 10.04
CA SER A 50 14.05 3.22 8.92
C SER A 50 13.02 3.30 7.78
N ASP A 51 13.43 2.99 6.53
CA ASP A 51 12.52 2.88 5.36
C ASP A 51 11.51 1.70 5.42
N ILE A 52 11.41 1.04 6.58
CA ILE A 52 10.56 -0.13 6.79
C ILE A 52 9.37 0.26 7.66
N PHE A 53 8.16 -0.04 7.21
CA PHE A 53 6.94 0.22 7.97
C PHE A 53 6.07 -1.04 8.10
N GLU A 54 5.34 -1.13 9.21
CA GLU A 54 4.36 -2.19 9.42
C GLU A 54 2.99 -1.84 8.84
N TYR A 55 2.31 -2.85 8.29
CA TYR A 55 0.91 -2.74 7.88
C TYR A 55 0.22 -4.11 7.92
N THR A 56 -0.85 -4.24 8.71
CA THR A 56 -1.50 -5.53 8.94
C THR A 56 -2.48 -5.89 7.81
N ILE A 57 -2.78 -7.19 7.68
CA ILE A 57 -3.80 -7.69 6.74
C ILE A 57 -5.16 -7.02 6.98
N ILE A 58 -5.51 -6.86 8.26
CA ILE A 58 -6.80 -6.30 8.68
C ILE A 58 -6.88 -4.82 8.31
N ASP A 59 -5.81 -4.06 8.57
CA ASP A 59 -5.81 -2.63 8.29
C ASP A 59 -5.79 -2.36 6.78
N MET A 60 -5.03 -3.13 6.00
CA MET A 60 -5.09 -3.07 4.53
C MET A 60 -6.49 -3.43 4.02
N ASN A 61 -7.14 -4.44 4.59
CA ASN A 61 -8.50 -4.80 4.19
C ASN A 61 -9.49 -3.68 4.49
N LYS A 62 -9.36 -2.99 5.63
CA LYS A 62 -10.19 -1.83 5.96
C LYS A 62 -9.95 -0.65 5.01
N ALA A 63 -8.71 -0.43 4.58
CA ALA A 63 -8.37 0.69 3.71
C ALA A 63 -8.82 0.49 2.25
N ILE A 64 -8.56 -0.69 1.68
CA ILE A 64 -8.73 -0.92 0.23
C ILE A 64 -9.60 -2.12 -0.12
N THR A 65 -10.27 -2.73 0.86
CA THR A 65 -11.20 -3.86 0.71
C THR A 65 -10.62 -5.16 0.17
N LEU A 66 -9.34 -5.18 -0.24
CA LEU A 66 -8.68 -6.38 -0.73
C LEU A 66 -8.64 -7.46 0.35
N THR A 67 -9.12 -8.64 0.02
CA THR A 67 -9.05 -9.81 0.89
C THR A 67 -7.61 -10.22 1.16
N GLY A 68 -7.36 -10.99 2.22
CA GLY A 68 -6.00 -11.50 2.49
C GLY A 68 -5.41 -12.32 1.33
N TYR A 69 -6.24 -12.98 0.53
CA TYR A 69 -5.80 -13.67 -0.69
C TYR A 69 -5.37 -12.70 -1.79
N GLN A 70 -6.20 -11.69 -2.10
CA GLN A 70 -5.88 -10.65 -3.09
C GLN A 70 -4.63 -9.88 -2.69
N GLN A 71 -4.51 -9.49 -1.41
CA GLN A 71 -3.31 -8.86 -0.88
C GLN A 71 -2.06 -9.71 -1.13
N ARG A 72 -2.09 -11.02 -0.82
CA ARG A 72 -0.92 -11.89 -1.08
C ARG A 72 -0.55 -11.96 -2.56
N LYS A 73 -1.54 -12.03 -3.44
CA LYS A 73 -1.31 -12.05 -4.89
C LYS A 73 -0.71 -10.72 -5.38
N ALA A 74 -1.28 -9.61 -4.93
CA ALA A 74 -0.80 -8.27 -5.23
C ALA A 74 0.63 -8.05 -4.73
N ILE A 75 0.94 -8.40 -3.47
CA ILE A 75 2.29 -8.31 -2.90
C ILE A 75 3.31 -9.06 -3.76
N LYS A 76 3.01 -10.32 -4.12
CA LYS A 76 3.90 -11.11 -4.98
C LYS A 76 4.14 -10.47 -6.35
N THR A 77 3.11 -9.86 -6.93
CA THR A 77 3.25 -9.11 -8.18
C THR A 77 4.18 -7.91 -7.99
N LEU A 78 4.00 -7.12 -6.93
CA LEU A 78 4.83 -5.95 -6.65
C LEU A 78 6.29 -6.32 -6.36
N GLU A 79 6.54 -7.39 -5.61
CA GLU A 79 7.88 -7.93 -5.38
C GLU A 79 8.54 -8.39 -6.69
N LYS A 80 7.80 -9.09 -7.56
CA LYS A 80 8.30 -9.53 -8.86
C LYS A 80 8.69 -8.35 -9.76
N GLN A 81 7.99 -7.23 -9.64
CA GLN A 81 8.28 -6.00 -10.39
C GLN A 81 9.36 -5.12 -9.72
N GLY A 82 9.92 -5.55 -8.58
CA GLY A 82 10.94 -4.80 -7.88
C GLY A 82 10.44 -3.49 -7.27
N LEU A 83 9.14 -3.36 -7.01
CA LEU A 83 8.54 -2.14 -6.45
C LEU A 83 8.60 -2.10 -4.92
N ILE A 84 8.59 -3.27 -4.28
CA ILE A 84 8.62 -3.41 -2.82
C ILE A 84 9.46 -4.62 -2.40
N VAL A 85 9.89 -4.61 -1.14
CA VAL A 85 10.27 -5.81 -0.39
C VAL A 85 9.26 -5.99 0.74
N SER A 86 8.78 -7.22 0.95
CA SER A 86 7.90 -7.53 2.08
C SER A 86 8.43 -8.66 2.96
N LYS A 87 8.12 -8.59 4.26
CA LYS A 87 8.38 -9.66 5.22
C LYS A 87 7.17 -9.85 6.12
N THR A 88 6.73 -11.10 6.30
CA THR A 88 5.63 -11.42 7.22
C THR A 88 6.21 -12.05 8.49
N CYS A 89 5.82 -11.56 9.68
CA CYS A 89 6.26 -12.09 10.97
C CYS A 89 5.14 -12.06 12.02
N GLY A 90 5.20 -12.99 12.98
CA GLY A 90 4.38 -13.01 14.19
C GLY A 90 2.95 -13.54 14.03
N LEU A 91 2.21 -13.52 15.15
CA LEU A 91 0.79 -13.87 15.26
C LEU A 91 0.11 -12.78 16.14
N PRO A 92 -0.85 -11.98 15.63
CA PRO A 92 -1.36 -11.96 14.26
C PRO A 92 -0.29 -11.52 13.25
N ALA A 93 -0.42 -11.98 12.00
CA ALA A 93 0.58 -11.75 10.97
C ALA A 93 0.74 -10.25 10.67
N LYS A 94 1.87 -9.68 11.11
CA LYS A 94 2.32 -8.35 10.72
C LYS A 94 3.11 -8.47 9.42
N ARG A 95 2.86 -7.56 8.49
CA ARG A 95 3.70 -7.41 7.30
C ARG A 95 4.51 -6.13 7.43
N TYR A 96 5.78 -6.25 7.11
CA TYR A 96 6.72 -5.15 7.02
C TYR A 96 7.00 -4.92 5.55
N PHE A 97 6.97 -3.67 5.15
CA PHE A 97 7.17 -3.24 3.77
C PHE A 97 8.32 -2.24 3.70
N LYS A 98 9.11 -2.35 2.64
CA LYS A 98 10.02 -1.32 2.17
C LYS A 98 9.65 -0.97 0.74
N ILE A 99 9.42 0.31 0.46
CA ILE A 99 9.25 0.79 -0.92
C ILE A 99 10.63 0.84 -1.57
N LEU A 100 10.74 0.31 -2.78
CA LEU A 100 11.93 0.45 -3.60
C LEU A 100 11.69 1.61 -4.55
N THR A 101 12.00 2.83 -4.11
CA THR A 101 12.10 3.98 -5.00
C THR A 101 13.36 3.81 -5.84
N ASP A 102 13.21 3.86 -7.16
CA ASP A 102 14.34 3.91 -8.08
C ASP A 102 15.00 5.29 -7.87
N GLU A 103 15.94 5.38 -6.93
CA GLU A 103 16.94 6.45 -6.92
C GLU A 103 17.91 6.19 -8.07
N ARG A 104 17.40 6.35 -9.30
CA ARG A 104 18.16 6.40 -10.53
C ARG A 104 17.79 7.66 -11.27
N THR A 105 18.17 8.80 -10.69
CA THR A 105 18.65 9.98 -11.44
C THR A 105 19.36 10.93 -10.50
#